data_AF-A0AAW1JE25-F1
#
_entry.id   AF-A0AAW1JE25-F1
#
_cell.length_a   1.000
_cell.length_b   1.000
_cell.length_c   1.000
_cell.angle_alpha   90.00
_cell.angle_beta   90.00
_cell.angle_gamma   90.00
#
_symmetry.space_group_name_H-M   'P 1'
#
loop_
_entity.id
_entity.type
_entity.pdbx_description
1 polymer ?
#
loop_
_entity_poly.entity_id
_entity_poly.type
_entity_poly.pdbx_seq_one_letter_code
_entity_poly.pdbx_strand_id
1 'polypeptide(L)'
;MGRIYDPLGILGSFIIKVKILLQLIWKLKIDWDVELPPEYYTALKLWCNDLAKLTSCDIPRNIMLIVDSKFELHIFADASNIAYGTVAYVREIFGNNMSVKVLIAKNRGAPIKGNKTVELSLQRLELTTALCAS
;
A
#
# COMPACT_ATOMS: atom_id res chain seq x y z
N MET A 1 9.20 -7.41 13.96
CA MET A 1 8.31 -6.51 13.20
C MET A 1 6.90 -6.67 13.74
N GLY A 2 6.41 -5.68 14.51
CA GLY A 2 5.04 -5.71 15.01
C GLY A 2 4.04 -5.83 13.87
N ARG A 3 2.99 -6.62 14.04
CA ARG A 3 1.90 -6.70 13.05
C ARG A 3 1.01 -5.47 13.26
N ILE A 4 1.02 -4.56 12.30
CA ILE A 4 -0.01 -3.51 12.22
C ILE A 4 -1.31 -4.21 11.84
N TYR A 5 -2.35 -4.00 12.66
CA TYR A 5 -3.67 -4.55 12.40
C TYR A 5 -4.37 -3.71 11.32
N ASP A 6 -4.40 -4.23 10.10
CA ASP A 6 -5.05 -3.61 8.94
C ASP A 6 -5.77 -4.70 8.13
N PRO A 7 -6.97 -5.12 8.55
CA PRO A 7 -7.69 -6.24 7.94
C PRO A 7 -8.10 -5.97 6.49
N LEU A 8 -8.26 -4.69 6.11
CA LEU A 8 -8.63 -4.26 4.76
C LEU A 8 -7.41 -3.83 3.92
N GLY A 9 -6.21 -3.80 4.50
CA GLY A 9 -4.97 -3.45 3.81
C GLY A 9 -4.89 -2.00 3.30
N ILE A 10 -5.79 -1.11 3.76
CA ILE A 10 -5.92 0.27 3.28
C ILE A 10 -4.73 1.11 3.74
N LEU A 11 -4.25 0.90 4.97
CA LEU A 11 -3.03 1.53 5.47
C LEU A 11 -1.77 0.96 4.83
N GLY A 12 -1.87 -0.18 4.14
CA GLY A 12 -0.74 -0.83 3.50
C GLY A 12 0.04 0.10 2.55
N SER A 13 -0.62 0.99 1.81
CA SER A 13 0.03 1.96 0.91
C SER A 13 0.89 2.99 1.65
N PHE A 14 0.57 3.24 2.92
CA PHE A 14 1.40 4.06 3.80
C PHE A 14 2.52 3.24 4.44
N ILE A 15 2.21 2.03 4.90
CA ILE A 15 3.14 1.13 5.60
C ILE A 15 4.24 0.62 4.65
N ILE A 16 3.94 0.41 3.37
CA ILE A 16 4.91 -0.10 2.40
C ILE A 16 6.11 0.84 2.24
N LYS A 17 5.92 2.15 2.38
CA LYS A 17 6.99 3.15 2.31
C LYS A 17 8.05 2.91 3.38
N VAL A 18 7.65 2.73 4.65
CA VAL A 18 8.61 2.46 5.74
C VAL A 18 9.22 1.06 5.64
N LYS A 19 8.47 0.07 5.12
CA LYS A 19 9.03 -1.27 4.85
C LYS A 19 10.15 -1.22 3.80
N ILE A 20 9.95 -0.48 2.72
CA ILE A 20 10.99 -0.26 1.69
C ILE A 20 12.17 0.49 2.30
N LEU A 21 11.92 1.57 3.05
CA LEU A 21 12.98 2.34 3.69
C LEU A 21 13.83 1.48 4.62
N LEU A 22 13.19 0.64 5.44
CA LEU A 22 13.90 -0.26 6.34
C LEU A 22 14.68 -1.34 5.57
N GLN A 23 14.14 -1.85 4.48
CA GLN A 23 14.89 -2.77 3.60
C GLN A 23 16.14 -2.09 3.03
N LEU A 24 16.09 -0.81 2.67
CA LEU A 24 17.25 -0.05 2.21
C LEU A 24 18.28 0.15 3.32
N ILE A 25 17.84 0.52 4.52
CA ILE A 25 18.73 0.68 5.70
C ILE A 25 19.43 -0.64 6.03
N TRP A 26 18.72 -1.76 6.01
CA TRP A 26 19.32 -3.07 6.25
C TRP A 26 20.38 -3.46 5.21
N LYS A 27 20.25 -2.99 3.97
CA LYS A 27 21.28 -3.21 2.94
C LYS A 27 22.58 -2.46 3.21
N LEU A 28 22.55 -1.40 4.01
CA LEU A 28 23.76 -0.67 4.43
C LEU A 28 24.63 -1.49 5.38
N LYS A 29 24.07 -2.52 6.03
CA LYS A 29 24.78 -3.37 7.02
C LYS A 29 25.46 -2.56 8.13
N ILE A 30 24.81 -1.47 8.55
CA ILE A 30 25.23 -0.69 9.72
C ILE A 30 24.67 -1.34 11.00
N ASP A 31 25.43 -1.25 12.08
CA ASP A 31 24.96 -1.69 13.40
C ASP A 31 23.88 -0.75 13.95
N TRP A 32 23.14 -1.22 14.94
CA TRP A 32 21.96 -0.54 15.48
C TRP A 32 22.29 0.75 16.26
N ASP A 33 23.53 0.86 16.73
CA ASP A 33 24.10 1.98 17.49
C ASP A 33 24.79 3.02 16.59
N VAL A 34 24.93 2.73 15.29
CA VAL A 34 25.50 3.64 14.31
C VAL A 34 24.43 4.63 13.82
N GLU A 35 24.79 5.91 13.75
CA GLU A 35 23.91 6.94 13.20
C GLU A 35 23.53 6.65 11.74
N LEU A 36 22.25 6.80 11.42
CA LEU A 36 21.78 6.64 10.04
C LEU A 36 22.33 7.76 9.15
N PRO A 37 22.69 7.46 7.89
CA PRO A 37 23.04 8.51 6.95
C PRO A 37 21.90 9.53 6.81
N PRO A 38 22.23 10.83 6.60
CA PRO A 38 21.24 11.92 6.66
C PRO A 38 20.03 11.72 5.74
N GLU A 39 20.22 11.07 4.59
CA GLU A 39 19.16 10.76 3.63
C GLU A 39 18.08 9.84 4.21
N TYR A 40 18.47 8.74 4.88
CA TYR A 40 17.53 7.78 5.46
C TYR A 40 16.89 8.32 6.72
N TYR A 41 17.65 9.05 7.53
CA TYR A 41 17.13 9.73 8.72
C TYR A 41 16.04 10.74 8.35
N THR A 42 16.30 11.57 7.34
CA THR A 42 15.33 12.56 6.85
C THR A 42 14.08 11.89 6.31
N ALA A 43 14.23 10.84 5.50
CA ALA A 43 13.10 10.08 4.97
C ALA A 43 12.25 9.42 6.08
N LEU A 44 12.90 8.83 7.08
CA LEU A 44 12.22 8.22 8.22
C LEU A 44 11.48 9.28 9.04
N LYS A 45 12.10 10.42 9.29
CA LYS A 45 11.50 11.53 10.02
C LYS A 45 10.28 12.10 9.29
N LEU A 46 10.35 12.26 7.97
CA LEU A 46 9.21 12.68 7.14
C LEU A 46 8.06 11.68 7.24
N TRP A 47 8.34 10.37 7.14
CA TRP A 47 7.32 9.34 7.29
C TRP A 47 6.66 9.37 8.69
N CYS A 48 7.45 9.57 9.76
CA CYS A 48 6.92 9.74 11.11
C CYS A 48 6.02 10.98 11.25
N ASN A 49 6.38 12.08 10.60
CA ASN A 49 5.53 13.28 10.60
C ASN A 49 4.22 13.05 9.84
N ASP A 50 4.26 12.30 8.73
CA ASP A 50 3.05 11.94 7.98
C ASP A 50 2.16 10.94 8.74
N LEU A 51 2.73 10.10 9.61
CA LEU A 51 1.95 9.21 10.48
C LEU A 51 1.00 10.00 11.37
N ALA A 52 1.39 11.19 11.85
CA ALA A 52 0.51 12.07 12.62
C ALA A 52 -0.68 12.59 11.80
N LYS A 53 -0.60 12.62 10.47
CA LYS A 53 -1.72 13.01 9.60
C LYS A 53 -2.72 11.87 9.38
N LEU A 54 -2.32 10.63 9.64
CA LEU A 54 -3.23 9.48 9.52
C LEU A 54 -4.30 9.46 10.60
N THR A 55 -4.09 10.12 11.74
CA THR A 55 -5.11 10.18 12.80
C THR A 55 -6.34 11.00 12.39
N SER A 56 -6.21 11.88 11.40
CA SER A 56 -7.33 12.63 10.80
C SER A 56 -7.91 11.95 9.55
N CYS A 57 -7.44 10.75 9.19
CA CYS A 57 -7.94 10.03 8.03
C CYS A 57 -9.11 9.12 8.43
N ASP A 58 -10.32 9.55 8.11
CA ASP A 58 -11.52 8.75 8.29
C ASP A 58 -11.82 7.91 7.06
N ILE A 59 -11.94 6.59 7.26
CA ILE A 59 -12.33 5.65 6.22
C ILE A 59 -13.73 5.13 6.56
N PRO A 60 -14.75 5.43 5.75
CA PRO A 60 -16.11 4.96 6.00
C PRO A 60 -16.18 3.43 5.88
N ARG A 61 -16.44 2.74 7.00
CA ARG A 61 -16.59 1.27 7.02
C ARG A 61 -17.88 0.78 6.37
N ASN A 62 -18.91 1.62 6.28
CA ASN A 62 -20.18 1.23 5.68
C ASN A 62 -20.12 1.32 4.16
N ILE A 63 -20.11 0.17 3.50
CA ILE A 63 -19.99 0.04 2.05
C ILE A 63 -21.34 0.25 1.34
N MET A 64 -22.47 -0.11 1.95
CA MET A 64 -23.79 -0.16 1.26
C MET A 64 -24.84 0.66 2.00
N LEU A 65 -25.54 1.55 1.30
CA LEU A 65 -26.51 2.45 1.94
C LEU A 65 -27.91 2.34 1.37
N ILE A 66 -28.08 1.97 0.09
CA ILE A 66 -29.38 2.11 -0.56
C ILE A 66 -29.82 0.80 -1.23
N VAL A 67 -31.01 0.34 -0.85
CA VAL A 67 -31.73 -0.77 -1.48
C VAL A 67 -32.11 -0.36 -2.90
N ASP A 68 -32.00 -1.30 -3.87
CA ASP A 68 -32.22 -1.08 -5.31
C ASP A 68 -31.19 -0.22 -6.06
N SER A 69 -30.03 0.06 -5.45
CA SER A 69 -28.89 0.65 -6.17
C SER A 69 -28.24 -0.33 -7.15
N LYS A 70 -27.72 0.21 -8.26
CA LYS A 70 -26.79 -0.53 -9.12
C LYS A 70 -25.39 -0.47 -8.50
N PHE A 71 -24.74 -1.62 -8.39
CA PHE A 71 -23.37 -1.73 -7.88
C PHE A 71 -22.41 -2.15 -8.98
N GLU A 72 -21.23 -1.54 -8.98
CA GLU A 72 -20.11 -1.92 -9.84
C GLU A 72 -18.87 -2.12 -8.97
N LEU A 73 -18.16 -3.24 -9.20
CA LEU A 73 -16.86 -3.50 -8.59
C LEU A 73 -15.77 -3.08 -9.56
N HIS A 74 -14.93 -2.14 -9.13
CA HIS A 74 -13.82 -1.60 -9.91
C HIS A 74 -12.52 -1.98 -9.23
N ILE A 75 -11.66 -2.73 -9.92
CA ILE A 75 -10.39 -3.19 -9.36
C ILE A 75 -9.25 -2.60 -10.18
N PHE A 76 -8.32 -1.95 -9.49
CA PHE A 76 -7.11 -1.39 -10.09
C PHE A 76 -5.90 -2.15 -9.57
N ALA A 77 -5.00 -2.49 -10.47
CA ALA A 77 -3.74 -3.17 -10.20
C ALA A 77 -2.62 -2.31 -10.80
N ASP A 78 -1.57 -2.08 -10.02
CA ASP A 78 -0.37 -1.36 -10.45
C ASP A 78 0.90 -2.02 -9.92
N ALA A 79 1.97 -2.02 -10.71
CA ALA A 79 3.25 -2.57 -10.33
C ALA A 79 4.40 -1.61 -10.66
N SER A 80 5.42 -1.67 -9.81
CA SER A 80 6.69 -0.98 -10.00
C SER A 80 7.83 -1.91 -9.61
N ASN A 81 9.05 -1.50 -9.92
CA ASN A 81 10.27 -2.21 -9.52
C ASN A 81 10.50 -2.26 -7.99
N ILE A 82 9.77 -1.46 -7.21
CA ILE A 82 9.93 -1.38 -5.74
C ILE A 82 8.74 -1.98 -4.97
N ALA A 83 7.55 -1.95 -5.56
CA ALA A 83 6.30 -2.39 -4.94
C ALA A 83 5.25 -2.69 -5.98
N TYR A 84 4.30 -3.53 -5.60
CA TYR A 84 3.14 -3.83 -6.42
C TYR A 84 1.90 -3.96 -5.54
N GLY A 85 0.73 -3.65 -6.08
CA GLY A 85 -0.50 -3.69 -5.30
C GLY A 85 -1.77 -3.48 -6.08
N THR A 86 -2.85 -3.89 -5.44
CA THR A 86 -4.20 -3.89 -5.98
C THR A 86 -5.13 -3.19 -5.00
N VAL A 87 -6.11 -2.45 -5.51
CA VAL A 87 -7.19 -1.86 -4.73
C VAL A 87 -8.53 -2.10 -5.41
N ALA A 88 -9.53 -2.51 -4.63
CA ALA A 88 -10.89 -2.68 -5.08
C ALA A 88 -11.77 -1.55 -4.52
N TYR A 89 -12.57 -0.97 -5.39
CA TYR A 89 -13.58 0.03 -5.08
C TYR A 89 -14.96 -0.51 -5.41
N VAL A 90 -15.94 -0.16 -4.58
CA VAL A 90 -17.34 -0.33 -4.91
C VAL A 90 -17.89 1.03 -5.33
N ARG A 91 -18.50 1.05 -6.51
CA ARG A 91 -19.26 2.19 -7.02
C ARG A 91 -20.75 1.87 -6.89
N GLU A 92 -21.45 2.67 -6.11
CA GLU A 92 -22.90 2.60 -5.92
C GLU A 92 -23.54 3.71 -6.76
N ILE A 93 -24.56 3.36 -7.55
CA ILE A 93 -25.29 4.27 -8.41
C ILE A 93 -26.78 4.19 -8.05
N PHE A 94 -27.35 5.33 -7.68
CA PHE A 94 -28.77 5.45 -7.32
C PHE A 94 -29.37 6.68 -7.98
N GLY A 95 -30.21 6.47 -9.01
CA GLY A 95 -30.71 7.56 -9.85
C GLY A 95 -29.56 8.35 -10.48
N ASN A 96 -29.47 9.65 -10.18
CA ASN A 96 -28.39 10.53 -10.62
C ASN A 96 -27.22 10.62 -9.62
N ASN A 97 -27.31 9.97 -8.46
CA ASN A 97 -26.27 10.00 -7.44
C ASN A 97 -25.29 8.84 -7.61
N MET A 98 -24.01 9.11 -7.38
CA MET A 98 -22.93 8.15 -7.45
C MET A 98 -22.04 8.29 -6.22
N SER A 99 -21.74 7.17 -5.56
CA SER A 99 -20.75 7.12 -4.49
C SER A 99 -19.68 6.05 -4.79
N VAL A 100 -18.44 6.31 -4.38
CA VAL A 100 -17.33 5.36 -4.54
C VAL A 100 -16.65 5.17 -3.20
N LYS A 101 -16.44 3.92 -2.80
CA LYS A 101 -15.81 3.57 -1.53
C LYS A 101 -14.73 2.52 -1.75
N VAL A 102 -13.61 2.65 -1.02
CA VAL A 102 -12.56 1.63 -0.97
C VAL A 102 -13.11 0.42 -0.21
N LEU A 103 -13.01 -0.77 -0.81
CA LEU A 103 -13.42 -2.02 -0.18
C LEU A 103 -12.24 -2.69 0.52
N ILE A 104 -11.17 -2.94 -0.25
CA ILE A 104 -9.96 -3.62 0.21
C ILE A 104 -8.79 -3.18 -0.66
N ALA A 105 -7.60 -3.14 -0.06
CA ALA A 105 -6.34 -2.97 -0.76
C ALA A 105 -5.35 -4.05 -0.33
N LYS A 106 -4.44 -4.40 -1.23
CA LYS A 106 -3.37 -5.36 -0.97
C LYS A 106 -2.12 -4.87 -1.66
N ASN A 107 -1.04 -4.75 -0.91
CA ASN A 107 0.23 -4.25 -1.41
C ASN A 107 1.38 -5.08 -0.85
N ARG A 108 2.45 -5.18 -1.63
CA ARG A 108 3.65 -5.94 -1.29
C ARG A 108 4.87 -5.24 -1.86
N GLY A 109 5.96 -5.22 -1.08
CA GLY A 109 7.26 -4.81 -1.61
C GLY A 109 7.74 -5.81 -2.66
N ALA A 110 8.43 -5.33 -3.68
CA ALA A 110 9.03 -6.21 -4.70
C ALA A 110 10.07 -7.15 -4.04
N PRO A 111 10.17 -8.42 -4.46
CA PRO A 111 11.14 -9.37 -3.90
C PRO A 111 12.59 -8.91 -4.10
N ILE A 112 13.46 -9.16 -3.11
CA ILE A 112 14.88 -8.78 -3.16
C ILE A 112 15.77 -10.05 -3.13
N LYS A 113 16.79 -10.15 -4.01
CA LYS A 113 17.81 -11.23 -4.00
C LYS A 113 19.16 -10.63 -3.63
N GLY A 114 19.58 -10.83 -2.39
CA GLY A 114 20.83 -10.25 -1.89
C GLY A 114 20.76 -8.72 -1.83
N ASN A 115 21.79 -8.02 -2.30
CA ASN A 115 21.85 -6.55 -2.27
C ASN A 115 21.03 -5.89 -3.40
N LYS A 116 20.64 -6.67 -4.43
CA LYS A 116 19.83 -6.19 -5.55
C LYS A 116 18.38 -6.64 -5.38
N THR A 117 17.42 -5.80 -5.73
CA THR A 117 16.03 -6.25 -5.91
C THR A 117 16.07 -7.42 -6.91
N VAL A 118 15.39 -8.55 -6.66
CA VAL A 118 15.21 -9.52 -7.74
C VAL A 118 14.44 -8.72 -8.78
N GLU A 119 15.06 -8.39 -9.90
CA GLU A 119 14.33 -7.87 -11.05
C GLU A 119 13.50 -9.03 -11.61
N LEU A 120 12.42 -9.36 -10.92
CA LEU A 120 11.24 -9.83 -11.62
C LEU A 120 10.96 -8.72 -12.64
N SER A 121 10.91 -9.09 -13.91
CA SER A 121 10.58 -8.11 -14.94
C SER A 121 9.30 -7.39 -14.55
N LEU A 122 9.20 -6.10 -14.88
CA LEU A 122 7.99 -5.32 -14.59
C LEU A 122 6.73 -6.07 -15.05
N GLN A 123 6.80 -6.70 -16.21
CA GLN A 123 5.75 -7.57 -16.76
C GLN A 123 5.30 -8.70 -15.81
N ARG A 124 6.24 -9.35 -15.11
CA ARG A 124 5.92 -10.39 -14.12
C ARG A 124 5.27 -9.81 -12.87
N LEU A 125 5.70 -8.62 -12.45
CA LEU A 125 5.09 -7.93 -11.32
C LEU A 125 3.66 -7.50 -11.68
N GLU A 126 3.45 -6.90 -12.86
CA GLU A 126 2.12 -6.57 -13.40
C GLU A 126 1.19 -7.79 -13.40
N LEU A 127 1.65 -8.92 -13.93
CA LEU A 127 0.87 -10.17 -13.94
C LEU A 127 0.55 -10.65 -12.51
N THR A 128 1.50 -10.53 -11.59
CA THR A 128 1.30 -10.92 -10.18
C THR A 128 0.30 -10.00 -9.48
N THR A 129 0.30 -8.72 -9.81
CA THR A 129 -0.67 -7.75 -9.29
C THR A 129 -2.06 -8.00 -9.84
N ALA A 130 -2.18 -8.31 -11.12
CA ALA A 130 -3.45 -8.72 -11.73
C ALA A 130 -3.99 -10.00 -11.06
N LEU A 131 -3.13 -10.97 -10.73
CA LEU A 131 -3.54 -12.15 -9.95
C LEU A 131 -3.97 -11.81 -8.52
N CYS A 132 -3.42 -10.76 -7.92
CA CYS A 132 -3.91 -10.28 -6.61
C CYS A 132 -5.29 -9.58 -6.71
N ALA A 133 -5.74 -9.25 -7.92
CA ALA A 133 -7.03 -8.64 -8.22
C ALA A 133 -8.14 -9.65 -8.51
N SER A 134 -7.80 -10.87 -8.90
CA SER A 134 -8.74 -11.97 -9.21
C SER A 134 -9.17 -12.76 -7.98
#